data_AF-A0A919HGX2-F1
#
_entry.id   AF-A0A919HGX2-F1
#
_cell.length_a   1.000
_cell.length_b   1.000
_cell.length_c   1.000
_cell.angle_alpha   90.00
_cell.angle_beta   90.00
_cell.angle_gamma   90.00
#
_symmetry.space_group_name_H-M   'P 1'
#
loop_
_entity.id
_entity.type
_entity.pdbx_description
1 polymer ?
#
loop_
_entity_poly.entity_id
_entity_poly.type
_entity_poly.pdbx_seq_one_letter_code
_entity_poly.pdbx_strand_id
1 'polypeptide(L)'
;MCTMWIDGFNGVARHIARNVDFAVVAAAGLPALRAHARDRRWTDLRLLSASEGTFKYDLGSEDAEGNQDSTVSVFTRDGDGPVRHAYSAHPRMADGIDQRGIDLLTPVWHILDLTPRGRGDWSAGLDY
;
A
#
# COMPACT_ATOMS: atom_id res chain seq x y z
N MET A 1 -6.20 4.44 -6.72
CA MET A 1 -6.40 3.89 -5.37
C MET A 1 -5.12 3.79 -4.55
N CYS A 2 -4.12 2.96 -4.91
CA CYS A 2 -2.85 2.81 -4.15
C CYS A 2 -2.19 4.15 -3.77
N THR A 3 -2.15 5.11 -4.69
CA THR A 3 -1.62 6.46 -4.45
C THR A 3 -2.27 7.13 -3.23
N MET A 4 -3.59 7.02 -3.05
CA MET A 4 -4.30 7.65 -1.92
C MET A 4 -3.86 7.05 -0.56
N TRP A 5 -3.69 5.74 -0.47
CA TRP A 5 -3.12 5.13 0.74
C TRP A 5 -1.71 5.63 0.98
N ILE A 6 -0.88 5.65 -0.07
CA ILE A 6 0.52 6.05 0.03
C ILE A 6 0.65 7.55 0.38
N ASP A 7 -0.24 8.41 -0.11
CA ASP A 7 -0.33 9.82 0.29
C ASP A 7 -0.56 9.92 1.81
N GLY A 8 -1.50 9.14 2.35
CA GLY A 8 -1.76 9.05 3.79
C GLY A 8 -0.56 8.51 4.56
N PHE A 9 0.04 7.42 4.09
CA PHE A 9 1.22 6.82 4.70
C PHE A 9 2.40 7.78 4.75
N ASN A 10 2.64 8.57 3.70
CA ASN A 10 3.68 9.58 3.68
C ASN A 10 3.50 10.58 4.83
N GLY A 11 2.25 11.00 5.10
CA GLY A 11 1.94 11.93 6.20
C GLY A 11 2.25 11.39 7.59
N VAL A 12 2.23 10.07 7.79
CA VAL A 12 2.46 9.43 9.10
C VAL A 12 3.73 8.58 9.17
N ALA A 13 4.49 8.46 8.08
CA ALA A 13 5.62 7.55 7.95
C ALA A 13 6.66 7.72 9.06
N ARG A 14 6.95 8.97 9.45
CA ARG A 14 7.91 9.27 10.52
C ARG A 14 7.47 8.84 11.91
N HIS A 15 6.16 8.69 12.14
CA HIS A 15 5.63 8.13 13.39
C HIS A 15 5.75 6.60 13.37
N ILE A 16 5.42 5.98 12.23
CA ILE A 16 5.50 4.53 12.02
C ILE A 16 6.96 4.04 12.14
N ALA A 17 7.88 4.71 11.46
CA ALA A 17 9.30 4.33 11.36
C ALA A 17 10.06 4.34 12.69
N ARG A 18 9.44 4.80 13.79
CA ARG A 18 10.01 4.70 15.14
C ARG A 18 9.90 3.30 15.73
N ASN A 19 8.98 2.48 15.23
CA ASN A 19 8.64 1.19 15.82
C ASN A 19 8.77 0.02 14.82
N VAL A 20 8.74 0.30 13.52
CA VAL A 20 8.83 -0.74 12.47
C VAL A 20 9.63 -0.22 11.27
N ASP A 21 10.33 -1.12 10.60
CA ASP A 21 10.86 -0.86 9.27
C ASP A 21 9.71 -0.82 8.26
N PHE A 22 9.44 0.35 7.69
CA PHE A 22 8.32 0.56 6.78
C PHE A 22 8.81 0.91 5.37
N ALA A 23 8.28 0.21 4.36
CA ALA A 23 8.59 0.44 2.96
C ALA A 23 7.36 0.23 2.08
N VAL A 24 7.31 0.94 0.95
CA VAL A 24 6.32 0.75 -0.10
C VAL A 24 7.00 0.12 -1.30
N VAL A 25 6.47 -1.02 -1.75
CA VAL A 25 7.00 -1.78 -2.89
C VAL A 25 6.04 -1.66 -4.07
N ALA A 26 6.54 -1.30 -5.25
CA ALA A 26 5.74 -1.15 -6.45
C ALA A 26 6.34 -1.94 -7.63
N ALA A 27 5.48 -2.47 -8.51
CA ALA A 27 5.91 -3.11 -9.76
C ALA A 27 6.58 -2.12 -10.74
N ALA A 28 6.35 -0.82 -10.55
CA ALA A 28 6.92 0.22 -11.40
C ALA A 28 8.45 0.21 -11.35
N GLY A 29 9.08 0.35 -12.52
CA GLY A 29 10.52 0.56 -12.64
C GLY A 29 10.99 1.80 -11.89
N LEU A 30 12.22 1.77 -11.40
CA LEU A 30 12.77 2.80 -10.52
C LEU A 30 12.63 4.25 -11.07
N PRO A 31 12.86 4.55 -12.37
CA PRO A 31 12.66 5.90 -12.89
C PRO A 31 11.20 6.38 -12.78
N ALA A 32 10.23 5.53 -13.12
CA ALA A 32 8.81 5.85 -13.08
C ALA A 32 8.32 6.02 -11.64
N LEU A 33 8.71 5.10 -10.74
CA LEU A 33 8.37 5.17 -9.32
C LEU A 33 8.89 6.47 -8.69
N ARG A 34 10.14 6.85 -8.99
CA ARG A 34 10.72 8.10 -8.50
C ARG A 34 10.03 9.34 -9.07
N ALA A 35 9.67 9.34 -10.35
CA ALA A 35 8.95 10.44 -10.97
C ALA A 35 7.58 10.65 -10.31
N HIS A 36 6.81 9.56 -10.16
CA HIS A 36 5.52 9.58 -9.48
C HIS A 36 5.65 10.08 -8.04
N ALA A 37 6.59 9.54 -7.26
CA ALA A 37 6.79 9.97 -5.87
C ALA A 37 7.13 11.47 -5.74
N ARG A 38 7.92 12.03 -6.66
CA ARG A 38 8.24 13.47 -6.66
C ARG A 38 7.02 14.32 -6.98
N ASP A 39 6.23 13.92 -7.97
CA ASP A 39 4.99 14.60 -8.32
C ASP A 39 4.02 14.64 -7.13
N ARG A 40 3.89 13.51 -6.43
CA ARG A 40 3.10 13.36 -5.21
C ARG A 40 3.74 13.95 -3.94
N ARG A 41 4.98 14.46 -4.04
CA ARG A 41 5.78 14.98 -2.90
C ARG A 41 5.91 13.99 -1.75
N TRP A 42 6.08 12.70 -2.05
CA TRP A 42 6.39 11.69 -1.04
C TRP A 42 7.86 11.82 -0.60
N THR A 43 8.07 12.40 0.58
CA THR A 43 9.38 12.74 1.14
C THR A 43 9.84 11.82 2.25
N ASP A 44 8.92 11.12 2.91
CA ASP A 44 9.19 10.39 4.15
C ASP A 44 9.06 8.86 4.00
N LEU A 45 8.86 8.39 2.77
CA LEU A 45 8.68 6.97 2.46
C LEU A 45 9.95 6.35 1.87
N ARG A 46 10.29 5.16 2.34
CA ARG A 46 11.22 4.26 1.64
C ARG A 46 10.48 3.56 0.51
N LEU A 47 10.81 3.91 -0.73
CA LEU A 47 10.22 3.32 -1.92
C LEU A 47 11.16 2.28 -2.52
N LEU A 48 10.63 1.09 -2.82
CA LEU A 48 11.34 -0.01 -3.45
C LEU A 48 10.65 -0.38 -4.76
N SER A 49 11.45 -0.59 -5.80
CA SER A 49 10.97 -1.11 -7.07
C SER A 49 11.11 -2.63 -7.06
N ALA A 50 10.03 -3.31 -7.40
CA ALA A 50 9.99 -4.73 -7.68
C ALA A 50 9.73 -4.98 -9.18
N SER A 51 10.16 -4.06 -10.05
CA SER A 51 10.09 -4.27 -11.50
C SER A 51 10.99 -5.40 -11.97
N GLU A 52 11.95 -5.79 -11.15
CA GLU A 52 12.84 -6.92 -11.36
C GLU A 52 12.64 -7.93 -10.22
N GLY A 53 12.32 -9.17 -10.55
CA GLY A 53 12.12 -10.27 -9.61
C GLY A 53 10.65 -10.63 -9.36
N THR A 54 10.44 -11.59 -8.48
CA THR A 54 9.13 -12.21 -8.22
C THR A 54 8.50 -11.76 -6.91
N PHE A 55 9.11 -10.81 -6.19
CA PHE A 55 8.70 -10.42 -4.83
C PHE A 55 7.19 -10.16 -4.71
N LYS A 56 6.60 -9.48 -5.70
CA LYS A 56 5.18 -9.16 -5.67
C LYS A 56 4.29 -10.38 -5.89
N TYR A 57 4.67 -11.25 -6.82
CA TYR A 57 4.03 -12.54 -7.07
C TYR A 57 4.13 -13.47 -5.86
N ASP A 58 5.33 -13.59 -5.28
CA ASP A 58 5.61 -14.46 -4.14
C ASP A 58 4.81 -14.08 -2.88
N LEU A 59 4.42 -12.80 -2.75
CA LEU A 59 3.60 -12.31 -1.65
C LEU A 59 2.12 -12.06 -2.02
N GLY A 60 1.70 -12.52 -3.20
CA GLY A 60 0.31 -12.45 -3.65
C GLY A 60 -0.19 -11.04 -4.01
N SER A 61 0.71 -10.07 -4.15
CA SER A 61 0.37 -8.69 -4.55
C SER A 61 0.42 -8.46 -6.06
N GLU A 62 0.63 -9.55 -6.82
CA GLU A 62 0.65 -9.63 -8.27
C GLU A 62 0.26 -11.07 -8.66
N ASP A 63 -0.58 -11.24 -9.68
CA ASP A 63 -0.92 -12.57 -10.22
C ASP A 63 -0.02 -12.98 -11.40
N ALA A 64 -0.23 -14.19 -11.95
CA ALA A 64 0.60 -14.73 -13.03
C ALA A 64 0.48 -13.92 -14.34
N GLU A 65 -0.61 -13.19 -14.50
CA GLU A 65 -0.87 -12.30 -15.63
C GLU A 65 -0.30 -10.88 -15.40
N GLY A 66 0.27 -10.61 -14.22
CA GLY A 66 0.84 -9.32 -13.84
C GLY A 66 -0.19 -8.31 -13.33
N ASN A 67 -1.43 -8.72 -13.08
CA ASN A 67 -2.42 -7.84 -12.47
C ASN A 67 -2.02 -7.54 -11.03
N GLN A 68 -2.12 -6.28 -10.66
CA GLN A 68 -1.64 -5.77 -9.38
C GLN A 68 -2.73 -5.86 -8.32
N ASP A 69 -2.38 -6.31 -7.12
CA ASP A 69 -3.24 -6.22 -5.95
C ASP A 69 -2.64 -5.30 -4.89
N SER A 70 -3.50 -4.55 -4.20
CA SER A 70 -3.08 -3.77 -3.05
C SER A 70 -2.82 -4.73 -1.91
N THR A 71 -1.63 -4.72 -1.31
CA THR A 71 -1.30 -5.72 -0.29
C THR A 71 -0.45 -5.09 0.79
N VAL A 72 -0.71 -5.48 2.02
CA VAL A 72 0.19 -5.24 3.15
C VAL A 72 0.77 -6.57 3.58
N SER A 73 2.10 -6.66 3.63
CA SER A 73 2.81 -7.82 4.13
C SER A 73 3.60 -7.44 5.38
N VAL A 74 3.44 -8.23 6.44
CA VAL A 74 4.15 -8.05 7.70
C VAL A 74 5.20 -9.14 7.83
N PHE A 75 6.39 -8.71 8.25
CA PHE A 75 7.52 -9.58 8.50
C PHE A 75 8.00 -9.41 9.93
N THR A 76 8.58 -10.47 10.47
CA THR A 76 9.23 -10.46 11.78
C THR A 76 10.69 -10.84 11.65
N ARG A 77 11.50 -10.34 12.58
CA ARG A 77 12.90 -10.70 12.72
C ARG A 77 13.26 -10.71 14.20
N ASP A 78 13.71 -11.86 14.70
CA ASP A 78 14.11 -12.01 16.10
C ASP A 78 15.62 -11.73 16.23
N GLY A 79 15.99 -10.58 16.78
CA GLY A 79 17.38 -10.15 16.87
C GLY A 79 18.08 -10.18 15.51
N ASP A 80 19.24 -10.84 15.44
CA ASP A 80 20.00 -11.00 14.20
C ASP A 80 19.54 -12.18 13.33
N GLY A 81 18.48 -12.89 13.74
CA GLY A 81 17.94 -14.06 13.04
C GLY A 81 17.37 -13.76 11.64
N PRO A 82 16.86 -14.80 10.94
CA PRO A 82 16.28 -14.63 9.61
C PRO A 82 14.98 -13.82 9.67
N VAL A 83 14.71 -13.06 8.59
CA VAL A 83 13.41 -12.44 8.36
C VAL A 83 12.40 -13.51 7.97
N ARG A 84 11.22 -13.47 8.59
CA ARG A 84 10.12 -14.39 8.29
C ARG A 84 8.88 -13.59 7.91
N HIS A 85 8.16 -14.07 6.89
CA HIS A 85 6.83 -13.57 6.58
C HIS A 85 5.86 -14.03 7.67
N ALA A 86 5.11 -13.08 8.26
CA ALA A 86 4.13 -13.36 9.29
C ALA A 86 2.72 -13.46 8.69
N TYR A 87 2.32 -12.46 7.91
CA TYR A 87 1.05 -12.47 7.18
C TYR A 87 1.02 -11.46 6.04
N SER A 88 0.10 -11.67 5.10
CA SER A 88 -0.34 -10.66 4.12
C SER A 88 -1.83 -10.39 4.27
N ALA A 89 -2.25 -9.15 4.01
CA ALA A 89 -3.64 -8.74 3.96
C ALA A 89 -3.93 -8.02 2.64
N HIS A 90 -5.12 -8.29 2.08
CA HIS A 90 -5.56 -7.84 0.77
C HIS A 90 -6.84 -6.98 0.92
N PRO A 91 -7.20 -6.13 -0.05
CA PRO A 91 -8.42 -5.32 -0.01
C PRO A 91 -9.69 -6.17 -0.09
N ARG A 92 -9.62 -7.40 -0.60
CA ARG A 92 -10.76 -8.31 -0.69
C ARG A 92 -10.90 -9.15 0.58
N MET A 93 -12.11 -9.20 1.15
CA MET A 93 -12.41 -10.03 2.32
C MET A 93 -13.13 -11.34 1.96
N ALA A 94 -13.98 -11.31 0.93
CA ALA A 94 -14.73 -12.44 0.41
C ALA A 94 -15.23 -12.09 -1.00
N ASP A 95 -15.86 -13.06 -1.67
CA ASP A 95 -16.53 -12.81 -2.95
C ASP A 95 -17.60 -11.71 -2.79
N GLY A 96 -17.51 -10.68 -3.63
CA GLY A 96 -18.38 -9.51 -3.58
C GLY A 96 -18.08 -8.50 -2.47
N ILE A 97 -17.02 -8.70 -1.67
CA ILE A 97 -16.56 -7.77 -0.63
C ILE A 97 -15.16 -7.26 -0.97
N ASP A 98 -15.11 -6.33 -1.93
CA ASP A 98 -13.87 -5.65 -2.35
C ASP A 98 -13.60 -4.37 -1.55
N GLN A 99 -12.32 -3.99 -1.46
CA GLN A 99 -11.86 -2.73 -0.86
C GLN A 99 -12.31 -2.53 0.60
N ARG A 100 -12.30 -3.61 1.40
CA ARG A 100 -12.61 -3.60 2.84
C ARG A 100 -11.53 -4.25 3.70
N GLY A 101 -10.69 -5.13 3.15
CA GLY A 101 -9.71 -5.86 3.96
C GLY A 101 -8.53 -5.01 4.46
N ILE A 102 -8.29 -3.83 3.85
CA ILE A 102 -7.25 -2.86 4.26
C ILE A 102 -7.75 -1.41 4.22
N ASP A 103 -9.08 -1.20 4.24
CA ASP A 103 -9.67 0.14 4.13
C ASP A 103 -9.35 1.03 5.34
N LEU A 104 -9.21 0.44 6.52
CA LEU A 104 -8.76 1.12 7.76
C LEU A 104 -7.44 1.86 7.62
N LEU A 105 -6.63 1.52 6.61
CA LEU A 105 -5.34 2.13 6.36
C LEU A 105 -5.46 3.45 5.56
N THR A 106 -6.66 3.84 5.12
CA THR A 106 -6.89 5.14 4.48
C THR A 106 -7.86 6.01 5.30
N PRO A 107 -7.45 7.19 5.79
CA PRO A 107 -8.37 8.08 6.51
C PRO A 107 -9.44 8.69 5.60
N VAL A 108 -9.22 8.74 4.28
CA VAL A 108 -10.12 9.43 3.34
C VAL A 108 -11.50 8.77 3.32
N TRP A 109 -11.55 7.45 3.15
CA TRP A 109 -12.83 6.74 3.14
C TRP A 109 -13.56 6.84 4.47
N HIS A 110 -12.82 6.75 5.58
CA HIS A 110 -13.37 6.91 6.92
C HIS A 110 -14.01 8.28 7.13
N ILE A 111 -13.34 9.34 6.69
CA ILE A 111 -13.86 10.71 6.81
C ILE A 111 -15.12 10.89 5.95
N LEU A 112 -15.12 10.37 4.71
CA LEU A 112 -16.28 10.48 3.82
C LEU A 112 -17.50 9.73 4.37
N ASP A 113 -17.29 8.59 5.02
CA ASP A 113 -18.36 7.79 5.63
C ASP A 113 -19.00 8.43 6.86
N LEU A 114 -18.31 9.38 7.51
CA LEU A 114 -18.91 10.18 8.58
C LEU A 114 -19.94 11.19 8.06
N THR A 115 -19.92 11.52 6.78
CA THR A 115 -20.88 12.47 6.21
C THR A 115 -22.25 11.82 6.04
N PRO A 116 -23.37 12.55 6.15
CA PRO A 116 -24.71 11.98 5.95
C PRO A 116 -24.92 11.33 4.57
N ARG A 117 -24.12 11.70 3.57
CA ARG A 117 -24.14 11.12 2.22
C ARG A 117 -23.27 9.87 2.08
N GLY A 118 -22.42 9.58 3.06
CA GLY A 118 -21.37 8.57 2.98
C GLY A 118 -20.41 8.79 1.80
N ARG A 119 -19.63 7.75 1.46
CA ARG A 119 -18.79 7.75 0.26
C ARG A 119 -19.49 7.33 -1.04
N GLY A 120 -20.66 6.69 -0.97
CA GLY A 120 -21.40 6.21 -2.16
C GLY A 120 -20.51 5.37 -3.08
N ASP A 121 -20.60 5.62 -4.40
CA ASP A 121 -19.77 4.96 -5.42
C ASP A 121 -18.43 5.69 -5.66
N TRP A 122 -18.05 6.62 -4.79
CA TRP A 122 -16.81 7.38 -4.95
C TRP A 122 -15.58 6.45 -4.87
N SER A 123 -14.65 6.66 -5.81
CA SER A 123 -13.36 6.01 -5.82
C SER A 123 -12.25 7.05 -5.99
N ALA A 124 -11.07 6.73 -5.48
CA ALA A 124 -9.93 7.64 -5.52
C ALA A 124 -9.42 7.84 -6.96
N GLY A 125 -9.64 9.05 -7.48
CA GLY A 125 -8.97 9.57 -8.67
C GLY A 125 -7.59 10.15 -8.36
N LEU A 126 -6.79 10.38 -9.39
CA LEU A 126 -5.46 11.00 -9.27
C LEU A 126 -5.40 12.43 -9.83
N ASP A 127 -6.51 12.89 -10.43
CA ASP A 127 -6.60 14.18 -11.09
C ASP A 127 -7.01 15.25 -10.08
N TYR A 128 -6.04 15.79 -9.35
CA TYR A 128 -6.20 16.96 -8.46
C TYR A 128 -4.89 17.69 -8.19
#